data_AF-A0A0S8BT90-F1
#
_entry.id   AF-A0A0S8BT90-F1
#
_cell.length_a   1.000
_cell.length_b   1.000
_cell.length_c   1.000
_cell.angle_alpha   90.00
_cell.angle_beta   90.00
_cell.angle_gamma   90.00
#
_symmetry.space_group_name_H-M   'P 1'
#
loop_
_entity.id
_entity.type
_entity.pdbx_description
1 polymer ?
#
loop_
_entity_poly.entity_id
_entity_poly.type
_entity_poly.pdbx_seq_one_letter_code
_entity_poly.pdbx_strand_id
1 'polypeptide(L)'
;QMFFRRLIKAYPAKMQAFLLRQVKSEDPNLRRFVSETLRPVQENKWFYKDPEYSLSVLRHLFRESASYPRTSVGNNLSDLARRLPELVYELVEELVASGDKNSYWIAYRACRNLVKKEPVRVMDLLGVDEYKYKKAVYRRGDYKQVR
;
A
#
# COMPACT_ATOMS: atom_id res chain seq x y z
N GLN A 1 4.76 0.40 18.42
CA GLN A 1 3.86 -0.23 17.42
C GLN A 1 3.31 -1.59 17.88
N MET A 2 4.11 -2.56 18.34
CA MET A 2 3.60 -3.88 18.80
C MET A 2 2.46 -3.80 19.82
N PHE A 3 2.58 -2.93 20.83
CA PHE A 3 1.52 -2.70 21.82
C PHE A 3 0.18 -2.31 21.18
N PHE A 4 0.19 -1.37 20.23
CA PHE A 4 -1.01 -0.92 19.51
C PHE A 4 -1.62 -2.01 18.63
N ARG A 5 -0.81 -2.90 18.04
CA ARG A 5 -1.32 -4.03 17.27
C ARG A 5 -2.09 -5.01 18.16
N ARG A 6 -1.62 -5.25 19.40
CA ARG A 6 -2.37 -6.03 20.39
C ARG A 6 -3.69 -5.37 20.77
N LEU A 7 -3.69 -4.05 20.95
CA LEU A 7 -4.91 -3.29 21.23
C LEU A 7 -5.92 -3.34 20.08
N ILE A 8 -5.46 -3.24 18.82
CA ILE A 8 -6.33 -3.37 17.64
C ILE A 8 -7.05 -4.72 17.63
N LYS A 9 -6.32 -5.80 17.93
CA LYS A 9 -6.91 -7.14 17.99
C LYS A 9 -7.93 -7.26 19.13
N ALA A 10 -7.66 -6.65 20.29
CA ALA A 10 -8.54 -6.71 21.45
C ALA A 10 -9.78 -5.79 21.32
N TYR A 11 -9.63 -4.63 20.68
CA TYR A 11 -10.65 -3.57 20.63
C TYR A 11 -10.75 -2.93 19.23
N PRO A 12 -11.11 -3.69 18.19
CA PRO A 12 -11.02 -3.23 16.80
C PRO A 12 -11.81 -1.94 16.55
N ALA A 13 -13.09 -1.87 16.93
CA ALA A 13 -13.90 -0.67 16.69
C ALA A 13 -13.34 0.59 17.37
N LYS A 14 -12.95 0.49 18.65
CA LYS A 14 -12.39 1.62 19.42
C LYS A 14 -11.05 2.08 18.82
N MET A 15 -10.21 1.13 18.42
CA MET A 15 -8.91 1.44 17.84
C MET A 15 -9.04 2.02 16.44
N GLN A 16 -9.96 1.54 15.61
CA GLN A 16 -10.22 2.12 14.29
C GLN A 16 -10.66 3.59 14.42
N ALA A 17 -11.62 3.87 15.32
CA ALA A 17 -12.06 5.24 15.59
C ALA A 17 -10.91 6.15 16.08
N PHE A 18 -10.01 5.63 16.92
CA PHE A 18 -8.81 6.35 17.34
C PHE A 18 -7.89 6.64 16.14
N LEU A 19 -7.56 5.62 15.33
CA LEU A 19 -6.67 5.75 14.19
C LEU A 19 -7.23 6.70 13.11
N LEU A 20 -8.55 6.71 12.88
CA LEU A 20 -9.23 7.66 11.99
C LEU A 20 -9.09 9.12 12.43
N ARG A 21 -8.96 9.38 13.74
CA ARG A 21 -8.64 10.72 14.23
C ARG A 21 -7.16 11.04 14.02
N GLN A 22 -6.27 10.09 14.35
CA GLN A 22 -4.83 10.30 14.28
C GLN A 22 -4.31 10.46 12.85
N VAL A 23 -4.93 9.79 11.86
CA VAL A 23 -4.53 9.85 10.45
C VAL A 23 -4.68 11.24 9.85
N LYS A 24 -5.51 12.09 10.47
CA LYS A 24 -5.76 13.48 10.05
C LYS A 24 -4.86 14.50 10.74
N SER A 25 -3.92 14.06 11.57
CA SER A 25 -2.98 14.96 12.25
C SER A 25 -2.11 15.72 11.27
N GLU A 26 -1.76 16.97 11.59
CA GLU A 26 -0.74 17.77 10.92
C GLU A 26 0.65 17.12 11.00
N ASP A 27 0.93 16.34 12.06
CA ASP A 27 2.23 15.69 12.28
C ASP A 27 2.43 14.46 11.37
N PRO A 28 3.39 14.49 10.43
CA PRO A 28 3.68 13.35 9.55
C PRO A 28 4.17 12.10 10.29
N ASN A 29 4.76 12.23 11.48
CA ASN A 29 5.19 11.09 12.28
C ASN A 29 3.99 10.32 12.82
N LEU A 30 2.96 11.03 13.27
CA LEU A 30 1.72 10.41 13.74
C LEU A 30 0.97 9.73 12.59
N ARG A 31 0.89 10.35 11.41
CA ARG A 31 0.29 9.72 10.22
C ARG A 31 1.04 8.45 9.81
N ARG A 32 2.38 8.45 9.88
CA ARG A 32 3.17 7.24 9.64
C ARG A 32 2.95 6.19 10.71
N PHE A 33 2.87 6.60 11.98
CA PHE A 33 2.58 5.67 13.06
C PHE A 33 1.25 4.93 12.81
N VAL A 34 0.23 5.63 12.32
CA VAL A 34 -1.04 5.02 11.92
C VAL A 34 -0.82 4.00 10.80
N SER A 35 -0.19 4.40 9.69
CA SER A 35 0.00 3.51 8.53
C SER A 35 0.88 2.28 8.84
N GLU A 36 1.91 2.41 9.67
CA GLU A 36 2.77 1.29 10.11
C GLU A 36 2.06 0.36 11.10
N THR A 37 1.24 0.93 11.98
CA THR A 37 0.41 0.16 12.90
C THR A 37 -0.57 -0.72 12.15
N LEU A 38 -1.10 -0.23 11.02
CA LEU A 38 -2.06 -0.92 10.17
C LEU A 38 -1.47 -1.95 9.19
N ARG A 39 -0.17 -2.27 9.27
CA ARG A 39 0.42 -3.27 8.37
C ARG A 39 -0.03 -4.69 8.74
N PRO A 40 -0.29 -5.57 7.75
CA PRO A 40 -0.74 -6.94 7.98
C PRO A 40 0.44 -7.88 8.34
N VAL A 41 1.14 -7.53 9.43
CA VAL A 41 2.21 -8.34 10.05
C VAL A 41 1.63 -9.41 10.98
N GLN A 42 2.47 -10.17 11.69
CA GLN A 42 2.06 -11.30 12.53
C GLN A 42 0.85 -11.02 13.45
N GLU A 43 0.85 -9.90 14.20
CA GLU A 43 -0.24 -9.55 15.11
C GLU A 43 -1.54 -9.15 14.38
N ASN A 44 -1.41 -8.65 13.15
CA ASN A 44 -2.50 -8.09 12.33
C ASN A 44 -2.75 -8.89 11.05
N LYS A 45 -2.35 -10.17 11.01
CA LYS A 45 -2.60 -11.05 9.84
C LYS A 45 -4.09 -11.18 9.50
N TRP A 46 -4.97 -10.90 10.44
CA TRP A 46 -6.42 -10.94 10.20
C TRP A 46 -6.90 -9.87 9.21
N PHE A 47 -6.12 -8.80 8.96
CA PHE A 47 -6.41 -7.85 7.88
C PHE A 47 -6.40 -8.48 6.49
N TYR A 48 -5.79 -9.65 6.28
CA TYR A 48 -5.95 -10.36 5.01
C TYR A 48 -7.34 -10.97 4.83
N LYS A 49 -8.10 -11.17 5.93
CA LYS A 49 -9.48 -11.66 5.90
C LYS A 49 -10.48 -10.51 5.83
N ASP A 50 -10.15 -9.39 6.48
CA ASP A 50 -10.93 -8.16 6.47
C ASP A 50 -9.99 -6.97 6.16
N PRO A 51 -9.66 -6.75 4.87
CA PRO A 51 -8.76 -5.68 4.47
C PRO A 51 -9.37 -4.29 4.65
N GLU A 52 -10.70 -4.17 4.69
CA GLU A 52 -11.36 -2.87 4.79
C GLU A 52 -11.12 -2.20 6.15
N TYR A 53 -10.87 -2.98 7.20
CA TYR A 53 -10.45 -2.43 8.49
C TYR A 53 -9.23 -1.52 8.37
N SER A 54 -8.21 -1.93 7.60
CA SER A 54 -7.00 -1.11 7.40
C SER A 54 -7.18 -0.10 6.26
N LEU A 55 -7.84 -0.49 5.17
CA LEU A 55 -8.01 0.36 3.99
C LEU A 55 -8.86 1.60 4.27
N SER A 56 -9.93 1.48 5.05
CA SER A 56 -10.78 2.61 5.47
C SER A 56 -9.99 3.75 6.11
N VAL A 57 -8.89 3.44 6.81
CA VAL A 57 -7.98 4.46 7.37
C VAL A 57 -6.90 4.88 6.37
N LEU A 58 -6.30 3.92 5.64
CA LEU A 58 -5.21 4.20 4.71
C LEU A 58 -5.61 5.09 3.53
N ARG A 59 -6.88 5.03 3.08
CA ARG A 59 -7.40 5.88 2.00
C ARG A 59 -7.24 7.38 2.28
N HIS A 60 -7.26 7.79 3.55
CA HIS A 60 -6.97 9.18 3.94
C HIS A 60 -5.55 9.65 3.60
N LEU A 61 -4.62 8.71 3.37
CA LEU A 61 -3.21 8.97 3.06
C LEU A 61 -2.86 8.72 1.58
N PHE A 62 -3.84 8.47 0.71
CA PHE A 62 -3.56 8.18 -0.71
C PHE A 62 -2.94 9.36 -1.45
N ARG A 63 -3.15 10.59 -0.96
CA ARG A 63 -2.51 11.82 -1.48
C ARG A 63 -1.42 12.38 -0.57
N GLU A 64 -0.89 11.55 0.35
CA GLU A 64 0.06 11.98 1.39
C GLU A 64 1.26 12.77 0.82
N SER A 65 1.40 14.01 1.27
CA SER A 65 2.44 14.93 0.80
C SER A 65 3.81 14.61 1.40
N ALA A 66 3.86 14.18 2.66
CA ALA A 66 5.10 13.87 3.35
C ALA A 66 5.64 12.49 2.94
N SER A 67 6.89 12.46 2.47
CA SER A 67 7.53 11.24 1.95
C SER A 67 7.58 10.10 2.97
N TYR A 68 7.73 10.41 4.25
CA TYR A 68 7.88 9.45 5.33
C TYR A 68 6.60 8.61 5.56
N PRO A 69 5.42 9.18 5.86
CA PRO A 69 4.16 8.42 5.89
C PRO A 69 3.79 7.83 4.53
N ARG A 70 4.02 8.54 3.41
CA ARG A 70 3.72 8.03 2.06
C ARG A 70 4.42 6.70 1.77
N THR A 71 5.68 6.59 2.16
CA THR A 71 6.47 5.35 2.06
C THR A 71 5.82 4.17 2.78
N SER A 72 5.25 4.45 3.96
CA SER A 72 4.59 3.43 4.78
C SER A 72 3.28 2.96 4.15
N VAL A 73 2.49 3.86 3.55
CA VAL A 73 1.26 3.50 2.81
C VAL A 73 1.58 2.53 1.67
N GLY A 74 2.55 2.87 0.80
CA GLY A 74 2.95 1.98 -0.29
C GLY A 74 3.52 0.64 0.20
N ASN A 75 4.22 0.63 1.35
CA ASN A 75 4.67 -0.61 1.98
C ASN A 75 3.49 -1.46 2.46
N ASN A 76 2.45 -0.83 3.02
CA ASN A 76 1.26 -1.50 3.52
C ASN A 76 0.47 -2.17 2.38
N LEU A 77 0.18 -1.43 1.31
CA LEU A 77 -0.46 -1.99 0.11
C LEU A 77 0.37 -3.13 -0.49
N SER A 78 1.69 -2.96 -0.55
CA SER A 78 2.59 -4.03 -1.00
C SER A 78 2.56 -5.27 -0.10
N ASP A 79 2.30 -5.12 1.19
CA ASP A 79 2.15 -6.23 2.11
C ASP A 79 0.81 -6.96 1.87
N LEU A 80 -0.29 -6.22 1.68
CA LEU A 80 -1.60 -6.77 1.27
C LEU A 80 -1.49 -7.57 -0.03
N ALA A 81 -0.75 -7.05 -1.02
CA ALA A 81 -0.56 -7.67 -2.33
C ALA A 81 0.02 -9.08 -2.29
N ARG A 82 0.68 -9.47 -1.18
CA ARG A 82 1.20 -10.85 -1.04
C ARG A 82 0.11 -11.90 -0.98
N ARG A 83 -1.10 -11.53 -0.52
CA ARG A 83 -2.24 -12.46 -0.37
C ARG A 83 -3.50 -12.00 -1.08
N LEU A 84 -3.64 -10.70 -1.32
CA LEU A 84 -4.78 -10.08 -1.99
C LEU A 84 -4.31 -9.28 -3.21
N PRO A 85 -3.70 -9.93 -4.23
CA PRO A 85 -3.13 -9.22 -5.37
C PRO A 85 -4.19 -8.46 -6.18
N GLU A 86 -5.35 -9.07 -6.45
CA GLU A 86 -6.44 -8.44 -7.22
C GLU A 86 -6.94 -7.15 -6.57
N LEU A 87 -7.21 -7.18 -5.27
CA LEU A 87 -7.57 -5.98 -4.51
C LEU A 87 -6.51 -4.88 -4.63
N VAL A 88 -5.22 -5.23 -4.64
CA VAL A 88 -4.16 -4.22 -4.77
C VAL A 88 -4.02 -3.73 -6.22
N TYR A 89 -4.32 -4.54 -7.23
CA TYR A 89 -4.40 -4.06 -8.61
C TYR A 89 -5.51 -3.01 -8.77
N GLU A 90 -6.70 -3.24 -8.21
CA GLU A 90 -7.80 -2.26 -8.22
C GLU A 90 -7.39 -0.95 -7.52
N LEU A 91 -6.74 -1.04 -6.36
CA LEU A 91 -6.24 0.15 -5.65
C LEU A 91 -5.14 0.89 -6.42
N VAL A 92 -4.27 0.15 -7.13
CA VAL A 92 -3.24 0.74 -7.99
C VAL A 92 -3.88 1.49 -9.14
N GLU A 93 -4.89 0.92 -9.78
CA GLU A 93 -5.66 1.56 -10.84
C GLU A 93 -6.33 2.86 -10.34
N GLU A 94 -7.00 2.82 -9.18
CA GLU A 94 -7.58 4.00 -8.52
C GLU A 94 -6.53 5.11 -8.29
N LEU A 95 -5.37 4.73 -7.73
CA LEU A 95 -4.29 5.66 -7.42
C LEU A 95 -3.68 6.29 -8.67
N VAL A 96 -3.51 5.51 -9.74
CA VAL A 96 -2.98 6.00 -11.02
C VAL A 96 -4.00 6.91 -11.72
N ALA A 97 -5.27 6.49 -11.79
CA ALA A 97 -6.35 7.24 -12.40
C ALA A 97 -6.60 8.59 -11.71
N SER A 98 -6.21 8.73 -10.45
CA SER A 98 -6.33 10.00 -9.71
C SER A 98 -5.53 11.17 -10.30
N GLY A 99 -4.52 10.89 -11.14
CA GLY A 99 -3.62 11.89 -11.73
C GLY A 99 -2.67 12.59 -10.74
N ASP A 100 -2.73 12.26 -9.45
CA ASP A 100 -1.89 12.87 -8.43
C ASP A 100 -0.51 12.18 -8.33
N LYS A 101 0.55 12.99 -8.33
CA LYS A 101 1.93 12.48 -8.27
C LYS A 101 2.23 11.68 -7.00
N ASN A 102 1.62 12.04 -5.87
CA ASN A 102 1.84 11.33 -4.61
C ASN A 102 1.12 9.97 -4.61
N SER A 103 -0.09 9.94 -5.16
CA SER A 103 -0.90 8.73 -5.37
C SER A 103 -0.20 7.76 -6.32
N TYR A 104 0.28 8.25 -7.46
CA TYR A 104 1.10 7.46 -8.39
C TYR A 104 2.35 6.88 -7.72
N TRP A 105 3.03 7.67 -6.88
CA TRP A 105 4.19 7.19 -6.13
C TRP A 105 3.83 6.04 -5.16
N ILE A 106 2.67 6.11 -4.51
CA ILE A 106 2.15 5.03 -3.65
C ILE A 106 1.86 3.79 -4.49
N ALA A 107 1.17 3.95 -5.61
CA ALA A 107 0.85 2.87 -6.56
C ALA A 107 2.12 2.14 -7.02
N TYR A 108 3.11 2.90 -7.50
CA TYR A 108 4.40 2.36 -7.92
C TYR A 108 5.06 1.52 -6.81
N ARG A 109 5.03 2.01 -5.56
CA ARG A 109 5.60 1.30 -4.42
C ARG A 109 4.80 0.05 -4.02
N ALA A 110 3.47 0.09 -4.14
CA ALA A 110 2.61 -1.06 -3.85
C ALA A 110 2.98 -2.27 -4.73
N CYS A 111 3.32 -2.01 -6.01
CA CYS A 111 3.60 -3.03 -7.02
C CYS A 111 4.89 -3.85 -6.84
N ARG A 112 5.78 -3.53 -5.89
CA ARG A 112 7.11 -4.20 -5.76
C ARG A 112 7.04 -5.73 -5.56
N ASN A 113 5.93 -6.25 -5.07
CA ASN A 113 5.69 -7.69 -4.92
C ASN A 113 4.86 -8.26 -6.08
N LEU A 114 3.98 -7.45 -6.68
CA LEU A 114 3.16 -7.82 -7.84
C LEU A 114 4.02 -8.01 -9.10
N VAL A 115 4.98 -7.11 -9.33
CA VAL A 115 5.85 -7.13 -10.51
C VAL A 115 6.68 -8.41 -10.64
N LYS A 116 6.95 -9.08 -9.51
CA LYS A 116 7.68 -10.36 -9.48
C LYS A 116 6.87 -11.50 -10.09
N LYS A 117 5.54 -11.39 -10.09
CA LYS A 117 4.60 -12.39 -10.59
C LYS A 117 4.06 -12.01 -11.96
N GLU A 118 3.59 -10.77 -12.11
CA GLU A 118 2.97 -10.27 -13.35
C GLU A 118 3.60 -8.92 -13.75
N PRO A 119 4.85 -8.94 -14.26
CA PRO A 119 5.58 -7.72 -14.59
C PRO A 119 4.89 -6.88 -15.66
N VAL A 120 4.34 -7.52 -16.71
CA VAL A 120 3.65 -6.82 -17.81
C VAL A 120 2.40 -6.10 -17.31
N ARG A 121 1.54 -6.79 -16.54
CA ARG A 121 0.34 -6.19 -15.94
C ARG A 121 0.66 -4.98 -15.06
N VAL A 122 1.71 -5.07 -14.23
CA VAL A 122 2.16 -3.94 -13.42
C VAL A 122 2.61 -2.76 -14.29
N MET A 123 3.36 -3.03 -15.36
CA MET A 123 3.83 -2.00 -16.29
C MET A 123 2.66 -1.35 -17.04
N ASP A 124 1.65 -2.11 -17.44
CA ASP A 124 0.42 -1.59 -18.06
C ASP A 124 -0.36 -0.69 -17.11
N LEU A 125 -0.60 -1.15 -15.87
CA LEU A 125 -1.29 -0.36 -14.84
C LEU A 125 -0.59 0.95 -14.52
N LEU A 126 0.74 0.95 -14.51
CA LEU A 126 1.55 2.14 -14.22
C LEU A 126 1.81 3.01 -15.47
N GLY A 127 1.47 2.54 -16.67
CA GLY A 127 1.76 3.25 -17.92
C GLY A 127 3.26 3.41 -18.19
N VAL A 128 4.08 2.41 -17.85
CA VAL A 128 5.54 2.44 -18.02
C VAL A 128 6.05 1.25 -18.83
N ASP A 129 7.26 1.38 -19.39
CA ASP A 129 7.97 0.28 -20.05
C ASP A 129 9.08 -0.33 -19.20
N GLU A 130 9.39 0.29 -18.05
CA GLU A 130 10.41 -0.17 -17.13
C GLU A 130 9.96 0.03 -15.68
N TYR A 131 10.05 -1.04 -14.88
CA TYR A 131 9.85 -0.99 -13.44
C TYR A 131 11.16 -1.30 -12.71
N LYS A 132 11.52 -0.47 -11.73
CA LYS A 132 12.76 -0.56 -10.96
C LYS A 132 12.44 -0.64 -9.47
N TYR A 133 12.98 -1.67 -8.81
CA TYR A 133 12.92 -1.76 -7.35
C TYR A 133 14.22 -2.31 -6.78
N LYS A 134 14.92 -1.48 -6.00
CA LYS A 134 16.29 -1.74 -5.52
C LYS A 134 17.20 -2.07 -6.71
N LYS A 135 17.82 -3.26 -6.73
CA LYS A 135 18.70 -3.73 -7.80
C LYS A 135 17.95 -4.43 -8.95
N ALA A 136 16.67 -4.72 -8.77
CA ALA A 136 15.87 -5.40 -9.79
C ALA A 136 15.33 -4.40 -10.80
N VAL A 137 15.47 -4.73 -12.08
CA VAL A 137 14.93 -3.97 -13.20
C VAL A 137 14.12 -4.93 -14.07
N TYR A 138 12.90 -4.53 -14.39
CA TYR A 138 11.96 -5.25 -15.24
C TYR A 138 11.70 -4.37 -16.45
N ARG A 139 11.98 -4.84 -17.66
CA ARG A 139 11.67 -4.10 -18.89
C ARG A 139 10.61 -4.85 -19.67
N ARG A 140 9.69 -4.11 -20.29
CA ARG A 140 8.67 -4.69 -21.17
C ARG A 140 9.30 -5.56 -22.27
N GLY A 141 10.44 -5.15 -22.79
CA GLY A 141 11.23 -5.92 -23.76
C GLY A 141 11.64 -7.32 -23.28
N ASP A 142 11.90 -7.48 -21.97
CA ASP A 142 12.32 -8.78 -21.39
C ASP A 142 11.19 -9.82 -21.43
N TYR A 143 9.93 -9.36 -21.55
CA TYR A 143 8.72 -10.20 -21.55
C TYR A 143 8.09 -10.33 -22.93
N LYS A 144 8.67 -9.72 -23.96
CA LYS A 144 8.29 -9.97 -25.35
C LYS A 144 8.90 -11.31 -25.77
N GLN A 145 8.23 -12.42 -25.44
CA GLN A 145 8.53 -13.70 -26.10
C GLN A 145 7.62 -13.87 -27.32
N VAL A 146 8.27 -13.84 -28.48
CA VAL A 146 7.98 -14.51 -29.76
C VAL A 146 6.50 -14.83 -30.02
N ARG A 147 5.88 -14.01 -30.88
CA ARG A 147 4.88 -14.54 -31.81
C ARG A 147 5.61 -15.23 -32.95
#